data_AF-A0A432G821-F1
#
_entry.id   AF-A0A432G821-F1
#
_cell.length_a   1.000
_cell.length_b   1.000
_cell.length_c   1.000
_cell.angle_alpha   90.00
_cell.angle_beta   90.00
_cell.angle_gamma   90.00
#
_symmetry.space_group_name_H-M   'P 1'
#
loop_
_entity.id
_entity.type
_entity.pdbx_description
1 polymer ?
#
loop_
_entity_poly.entity_id
_entity_poly.type
_entity_poly.pdbx_seq_one_letter_code
_entity_poly.pdbx_strand_id
1 'polypeptide(L)'
;MGGYPVEDARWRHNGGTQAWPLPVERHQDPEASWKRIEELHAGNITYNLLYRPGLVYIVPRAMQGSYEHDAWTSGFAWAELAGAVTTSCKRDFEALGAGEIDAEMRKLVP
;
A
#
# COMPACT_ATOMS: atom_id res chain seq x y z
N MET A 1 10.14 17.40 -6.50
CA MET A 1 9.53 16.84 -5.28
C MET A 1 8.68 15.66 -5.73
N GLY A 2 9.10 14.44 -5.42
CA GLY A 2 8.36 13.22 -5.72
C GLY A 2 7.95 12.58 -4.40
N GLY A 3 6.64 12.52 -4.15
CA GLY A 3 6.05 11.84 -3.01
C GLY A 3 4.93 10.92 -3.50
N TYR A 4 4.74 9.81 -2.83
CA TYR A 4 3.63 8.90 -3.09
C TYR A 4 2.40 9.33 -2.26
N PRO A 5 1.18 9.12 -2.76
CA PRO A 5 -0.04 9.47 -2.01
C PRO A 5 -0.12 8.87 -0.60
N VAL A 6 0.45 7.68 -0.36
CA VAL A 6 0.53 7.08 0.99
C VAL A 6 1.29 7.94 2.01
N GLU A 7 2.09 8.91 1.56
CA GLU A 7 2.89 9.81 2.40
C GLU A 7 2.11 11.07 2.83
N ASP A 8 0.88 11.26 2.35
CA ASP A 8 0.07 12.45 2.68
C ASP A 8 -0.25 12.54 4.19
N ALA A 9 -0.12 13.75 4.76
CA ALA A 9 -0.32 14.00 6.18
C ALA A 9 -1.75 13.72 6.67
N ARG A 10 -2.74 13.64 5.77
CA ARG A 10 -4.13 13.32 6.12
C ARG A 10 -4.30 11.90 6.65
N TRP A 11 -3.36 10.99 6.38
CA TRP A 11 -3.48 9.59 6.76
C TRP A 11 -3.11 9.33 8.22
N ARG A 12 -3.81 8.38 8.85
CA ARG A 12 -3.62 8.00 10.26
C ARG A 12 -2.19 7.58 10.60
N HIS A 13 -1.53 6.82 9.72
CA HIS A 13 -0.13 6.41 9.92
C HIS A 13 0.87 7.59 9.82
N ASN A 14 0.43 8.74 9.29
CA ASN A 14 1.18 9.99 9.27
C ASN A 14 0.70 11.00 10.35
N GLY A 15 -0.23 10.61 11.23
CA GLY A 15 -0.78 11.46 12.29
C GLY A 15 -2.08 12.19 11.93
N GLY A 16 -2.64 11.95 10.74
CA GLY A 16 -3.94 12.46 10.33
C GLY A 16 -5.12 11.62 10.81
N THR A 17 -6.29 11.83 10.21
CA THR A 17 -7.55 11.21 10.63
C THR A 17 -8.10 10.19 9.64
N GLN A 18 -7.64 10.20 8.39
CA GLN A 18 -8.16 9.34 7.34
C GLN A 18 -7.44 7.98 7.32
N ALA A 19 -8.17 6.90 7.10
CA ALA A 19 -7.56 5.59 6.92
C ALA A 19 -7.07 5.42 5.48
N TRP A 20 -5.85 4.89 5.32
CA TRP A 20 -5.44 4.30 4.05
C TRP A 20 -6.22 3.00 3.81
N PRO A 21 -6.49 2.58 2.56
CA PRO A 21 -7.24 1.36 2.27
C PRO A 21 -6.62 0.07 2.83
N LEU A 22 -5.30 0.08 3.07
CA LEU A 22 -4.56 -1.02 3.70
C LEU A 22 -3.94 -0.63 5.04
N PRO A 23 -3.65 -1.61 5.90
CA PRO A 23 -2.79 -1.40 7.05
C PRO A 23 -1.43 -0.84 6.59
N VAL A 24 -1.05 0.32 7.10
CA VAL A 24 0.26 0.94 6.86
C VAL A 24 0.87 1.25 8.21
N GLU A 25 2.10 0.78 8.40
CA GLU A 25 2.91 1.08 9.56
C GLU A 25 4.04 2.03 9.13
N ARG A 26 4.30 3.07 9.92
CA ARG A 26 5.38 4.01 9.69
C ARG A 26 6.39 3.88 10.83
N HIS A 27 7.61 3.45 10.51
CA HIS A 27 8.68 3.25 11.47
C HIS A 27 9.84 4.20 11.18
N GLN A 28 10.40 4.83 12.22
CA GLN A 28 11.59 5.70 12.14
C GLN A 28 12.82 5.07 12.80
N ASP A 29 12.62 4.03 13.61
CA ASP A 29 13.67 3.31 14.30
C ASP A 29 14.05 2.05 13.50
N PRO A 30 15.32 1.88 13.10
CA PRO A 30 15.75 0.72 12.33
C PRO A 30 15.54 -0.62 13.06
N GLU A 31 15.77 -0.67 14.38
CA GLU A 31 15.64 -1.91 15.16
C GLU A 31 14.17 -2.35 15.23
N ALA A 32 13.25 -1.43 15.56
CA ALA A 32 11.82 -1.68 15.53
C ALA A 32 11.32 -2.09 14.13
N SER A 33 11.86 -1.47 13.08
CA SER A 33 11.52 -1.81 11.69
C SER A 33 11.90 -3.26 11.37
N TRP A 34 13.11 -3.68 11.74
CA TRP A 34 13.58 -5.04 11.51
C TRP A 34 12.81 -6.07 12.31
N LYS A 35 12.58 -5.80 13.60
CA LYS A 35 11.75 -6.67 14.45
C LYS A 35 10.37 -6.88 13.83
N ARG A 36 9.76 -5.82 13.29
CA ARG A 36 8.45 -5.92 12.66
C ARG A 36 8.48 -6.79 11.39
N ILE A 37 9.51 -6.64 10.57
CA ILE A 37 9.72 -7.47 9.38
C ILE A 37 9.88 -8.95 9.77
N GLU A 38 10.61 -9.26 10.83
CA GLU A 38 10.77 -10.62 11.34
C GLU A 38 9.43 -11.22 11.83
N GLU A 39 8.59 -10.43 12.51
CA GLU A 39 7.25 -10.85 12.90
C GLU A 39 6.37 -11.18 11.68
N LEU A 40 6.45 -10.37 10.62
CA LEU A 40 5.72 -10.63 9.38
C LEU A 40 6.21 -11.92 8.69
N HIS A 41 7.53 -12.15 8.67
CA HIS A 41 8.09 -13.41 8.17
C HIS A 41 7.62 -14.62 8.98
N ALA A 42 7.69 -14.54 10.31
CA ALA A 42 7.25 -15.62 11.19
C ALA A 42 5.76 -15.93 11.04
N GLY A 43 4.94 -14.91 10.76
CA GLY A 43 3.52 -15.05 10.48
C GLY A 43 3.17 -15.48 9.05
N ASN A 44 4.15 -15.65 8.15
CA ASN A 44 3.94 -15.87 6.72
C ASN A 44 3.03 -14.80 6.07
N ILE A 45 3.17 -13.54 6.51
CA ILE A 45 2.42 -12.40 5.99
C ILE A 45 3.27 -11.69 4.96
N THR A 46 2.77 -11.56 3.73
CA THR A 46 3.46 -10.79 2.69
C THR A 46 3.35 -9.28 2.95
N TYR A 47 4.35 -8.52 2.53
CA TYR A 47 4.38 -7.08 2.73
C TYR A 47 5.16 -6.38 1.62
N ASN A 48 4.87 -5.08 1.42
CA ASN A 48 5.71 -4.17 0.64
C ASN A 48 6.37 -3.16 1.57
N LEU A 49 7.58 -2.72 1.20
CA LEU A 49 8.34 -1.70 1.93
C LEU A 49 8.54 -0.47 1.04
N LEU A 50 8.34 0.72 1.60
CA LEU A 50 8.71 1.99 0.98
C LEU A 50 9.72 2.71 1.88
N TYR A 51 10.97 2.75 1.45
CA TYR A 51 12.06 3.40 2.16
C TYR A 51 12.14 4.89 1.83
N ARG A 52 12.32 5.71 2.86
CA ARG A 52 12.56 7.15 2.79
C ARG A 52 13.71 7.55 3.72
N PRO A 53 14.31 8.74 3.53
CA PRO A 53 15.28 9.24 4.49
C PRO A 53 14.68 9.28 5.91
N GLY A 54 15.27 8.51 6.82
CA GLY A 54 14.88 8.46 8.24
C GLY A 54 13.62 7.66 8.57
N LEU A 55 12.99 6.97 7.61
CA LEU A 55 11.82 6.13 7.89
C LEU A 55 11.57 5.04 6.84
N VAL A 56 10.77 4.06 7.22
CA VAL A 56 10.19 3.06 6.32
C VAL A 56 8.69 2.96 6.55
N TYR A 57 7.94 2.87 5.45
CA TYR A 57 6.55 2.41 5.48
C TYR A 57 6.52 0.91 5.23
N ILE A 58 5.84 0.18 6.10
CA ILE A 58 5.60 -1.26 5.99
C ILE A 58 4.12 -1.45 5.70
N VAL A 59 3.81 -2.10 4.58
CA VAL A 59 2.44 -2.33 4.13
C VAL A 59 2.20 -3.84 4.05
N PRO A 60 1.69 -4.47 5.13
CA PRO A 60 1.20 -5.83 5.09
C PRO A 60 0.10 -5.96 4.05
N ARG A 61 0.15 -7.03 3.26
CA ARG A 61 -0.80 -7.30 2.19
C ARG A 61 -1.04 -8.80 2.04
N ALA A 62 -2.15 -9.18 1.40
CA ALA A 62 -2.36 -10.52 0.89
C ALA A 62 -1.32 -10.90 -0.17
N MET A 63 -1.06 -12.21 -0.27
CA MET A 63 -0.05 -12.77 -1.18
C MET A 63 -0.41 -12.47 -2.64
N GLN A 64 0.61 -12.15 -3.45
CA GLN A 64 0.37 -11.87 -4.86
C GLN A 64 -0.24 -13.10 -5.56
N GLY A 65 -1.30 -12.88 -6.33
CA GLY A 65 -2.04 -13.95 -6.99
C GLY A 65 -2.98 -14.75 -6.08
N SER A 66 -3.08 -14.43 -4.79
CA SER A 66 -4.02 -15.09 -3.88
C SER A 66 -5.43 -14.48 -3.89
N TYR A 67 -5.65 -13.40 -4.63
CA TYR A 67 -6.95 -12.74 -4.74
C TYR A 67 -7.32 -12.52 -6.22
N GLU A 68 -8.62 -12.54 -6.49
CA GLU A 68 -9.15 -12.18 -7.80
C GLU A 68 -9.28 -10.66 -7.89
N HIS A 69 -8.53 -10.09 -8.82
CA HIS A 69 -8.54 -8.66 -9.07
C HIS A 69 -9.58 -8.31 -10.14
N ASP A 70 -10.05 -7.06 -10.11
CA ASP A 70 -10.93 -6.57 -11.17
C ASP A 70 -10.21 -6.49 -12.52
N ALA A 71 -10.97 -6.54 -13.62
CA ALA A 71 -10.43 -6.63 -14.98
C ALA A 71 -9.62 -5.39 -15.44
N TRP A 72 -9.75 -4.26 -14.75
CA TRP A 72 -9.05 -3.01 -15.11
C TRP A 72 -7.60 -2.97 -14.60
N THR A 73 -7.21 -3.89 -13.73
CA THR A 73 -5.85 -3.99 -13.18
C THR A 73 -5.25 -5.38 -13.43
N SER A 74 -3.93 -5.48 -13.39
CA SER A 74 -3.19 -6.75 -13.33
C SER A 74 -2.82 -7.14 -11.89
N GLY A 75 -3.45 -6.50 -10.90
CA GLY A 75 -3.11 -6.61 -9.49
C GLY A 75 -2.12 -5.54 -9.04
N PHE A 76 -2.04 -5.34 -7.72
CA PHE A 76 -1.22 -4.28 -7.14
C PHE A 76 0.15 -4.79 -6.69
N ALA A 77 1.19 -4.05 -7.10
CA ALA A 77 2.55 -4.17 -6.61
C ALA A 77 2.87 -3.00 -5.66
N TRP A 78 4.14 -2.70 -5.45
CA TRP A 78 4.57 -1.70 -4.46
C TRP A 78 4.13 -0.27 -4.80
N ALA A 79 4.09 0.11 -6.08
CA ALA A 79 3.75 1.46 -6.51
C ALA A 79 2.26 1.75 -6.33
N GLU A 80 1.39 0.81 -6.69
CA GLU A 80 -0.06 0.93 -6.51
C GLU A 80 -0.41 1.00 -5.02
N LEU A 81 0.25 0.20 -4.17
CA LEU A 81 0.05 0.28 -2.70
C LEU A 81 0.54 1.61 -2.11
N ALA A 82 1.45 2.30 -2.77
CA ALA A 82 1.85 3.65 -2.41
C ALA A 82 0.89 4.72 -2.99
N GLY A 83 -0.08 4.34 -3.81
CA GLY A 83 -1.07 5.21 -4.45
C GLY A 83 -0.72 5.66 -5.86
N ALA A 84 0.40 5.19 -6.42
CA ALA A 84 0.75 5.43 -7.82
C ALA A 84 0.18 4.30 -8.69
N VAL A 85 -1.07 4.48 -9.14
CA VAL A 85 -1.76 3.51 -10.01
C VAL A 85 -1.54 3.90 -11.46
N THR A 86 -1.15 2.93 -12.28
CA THR A 86 -0.98 3.13 -13.73
C THR A 86 -1.99 2.30 -14.51
N THR A 87 -2.44 2.84 -15.64
CA THR A 87 -3.25 2.11 -16.61
C THR A 87 -2.84 2.51 -18.02
N SER A 88 -2.87 1.55 -18.94
CA SER A 88 -2.69 1.78 -20.37
C SER A 88 -4.03 1.93 -21.11
N CYS A 89 -5.15 1.74 -20.41
CA CYS A 89 -6.49 1.83 -20.96
C CYS A 89 -7.08 3.23 -20.71
N LYS A 90 -7.30 4.00 -21.79
CA LYS A 90 -7.89 5.34 -21.70
C LYS A 90 -9.28 5.32 -21.06
N ARG A 91 -10.11 4.34 -21.38
CA ARG A 91 -11.47 4.22 -20.81
C ARG A 91 -11.41 4.07 -19.29
N ASP A 92 -10.51 3.22 -18.80
CA ASP A 92 -10.39 2.98 -17.36
C ASP A 92 -9.78 4.21 -16.67
N PHE A 93 -8.85 4.91 -17.32
CA PHE A 93 -8.35 6.21 -16.85
C PHE A 93 -9.46 7.26 -16.67
N GLU A 94 -10.44 7.29 -17.58
CA GLU A 94 -11.56 8.23 -17.52
C GLU A 94 -12.66 7.81 -16.53
N ALA A 95 -12.79 6.51 -16.25
CA ALA A 95 -13.87 5.95 -15.44
C ALA A 95 -13.48 5.71 -13.97
N LEU A 96 -12.22 5.39 -13.68
CA LEU A 96 -11.78 5.05 -12.33
C LEU A 96 -11.62 6.29 -11.46
N GLY A 97 -12.28 6.26 -10.30
CA GLY A 97 -12.05 7.21 -9.21
C GLY A 97 -11.31 6.57 -8.05
N ALA A 98 -11.15 7.35 -6.98
CA ALA A 98 -10.56 6.86 -5.74
C ALA A 98 -11.39 5.72 -5.12
N GLY A 99 -12.71 5.71 -5.29
CA GLY A 99 -13.60 4.70 -4.73
C GLY A 99 -13.31 3.29 -5.25
N GLU A 100 -13.17 3.15 -6.56
CA GLU A 100 -12.88 1.87 -7.23
C GLU A 100 -11.46 1.38 -6.88
N ILE A 101 -10.48 2.28 -6.88
CA ILE A 101 -9.09 1.96 -6.52
C ILE A 101 -9.01 1.53 -5.05
N ASP A 102 -9.66 2.24 -4.14
CA ASP A 102 -9.67 1.92 -2.71
C ASP A 102 -10.39 0.60 -2.43
N ALA A 103 -11.50 0.33 -3.14
CA ALA A 103 -12.22 -0.95 -3.03
C ALA A 103 -11.34 -2.11 -3.46
N GLU A 104 -10.64 -1.97 -4.58
CA GLU A 104 -9.70 -2.98 -5.08
C GLU A 104 -8.52 -3.16 -4.12
N MET A 105 -7.96 -2.07 -3.60
CA MET A 105 -6.86 -2.11 -2.64
C MET A 105 -7.24 -2.85 -1.36
N ARG A 106 -8.48 -2.68 -0.88
CA ARG A 106 -8.99 -3.36 0.32
C ARG A 106 -9.07 -4.88 0.17
N LYS A 107 -9.12 -5.42 -1.05
CA LYS A 107 -9.05 -6.89 -1.27
C LYS A 107 -7.70 -7.48 -0.85
N LEU A 108 -6.68 -6.63 -0.66
CA LEU A 108 -5.33 -7.03 -0.25
C LEU A 108 -5.12 -6.95 1.27
N VAL A 109 -6.14 -6.72 2.09
CA VAL A 109 -5.98 -6.82 3.55
C VAL A 109 -5.55 -8.27 3.88
N PRO A 110 -4.45 -8.48 4.65
CA PRO A 110 -3.96 -9.81 5.01
C PRO A 110 -4.95 -10.68 5.77
#